data_AF-A0A4Z2ENG0-F1
#
_entry.id   AF-A0A4Z2ENG0-F1
#
_cell.length_a   1.000
_cell.length_b   1.000
_cell.length_c   1.000
_cell.angle_alpha   90.00
_cell.angle_beta   90.00
_cell.angle_gamma   90.00
#
_symmetry.space_group_name_H-M   'P 1'
#
loop_
_entity.id
_entity.type
_entity.pdbx_description
1 polymer ?
#
loop_
_entity_poly.entity_id
_entity_poly.type
_entity_poly.pdbx_seq_one_letter_code
_entity_poly.pdbx_strand_id
1 'polypeptide(L)'
;MANSLVTVKSEHICDSVKFLTLHTQQPNGVFVEIGRIIHGEMIGDVLGADTDASMTAFCLIALQESRSLCSATVDEFEKARPVVRWFNKQQNVGGGYGSTQATMIVYQAVAEYWASPKEPEYDLNVDIMFPGMSRPERYNFNRENHYTTRTTKMVSLYYALPKEKESDCTIFNLTVELTEGNVVHSLSFCSFVVISPACFCHVPYLMRNK
;
A
#
# COMPACT_ATOMS: atom_id res chain seq x y z
N MET A 1 -0.62 -13.21 -19.93
CA MET A 1 -0.17 -14.61 -19.69
C MET A 1 -0.66 -15.69 -20.69
N ALA A 2 -1.89 -16.22 -20.65
CA ALA A 2 -2.24 -17.47 -21.40
C ALA A 2 -2.34 -17.35 -22.94
N ASN A 3 -2.34 -16.14 -23.49
CA ASN A 3 -2.46 -15.90 -24.94
C ASN A 3 -1.31 -16.50 -25.77
N SER A 4 -0.15 -16.77 -25.15
CA SER A 4 0.96 -17.47 -25.83
C SER A 4 0.74 -18.97 -25.97
N LEU A 5 -0.20 -19.56 -25.22
CA LEU A 5 -0.46 -21.00 -25.15
C LEU A 5 -1.79 -21.40 -25.79
N VAL A 6 -2.74 -20.47 -25.85
CA VAL A 6 -4.07 -20.68 -26.44
C VAL A 6 -4.37 -19.54 -27.40
N THR A 7 -4.97 -19.85 -28.53
CA THR A 7 -5.38 -18.86 -29.54
C THR A 7 -6.50 -17.97 -28.99
N VAL A 8 -6.14 -16.82 -28.43
CA VAL A 8 -7.07 -15.75 -28.07
C VAL A 8 -6.84 -14.60 -29.03
N LYS A 9 -7.91 -14.02 -29.55
CA LYS A 9 -7.79 -12.85 -30.41
C LYS A 9 -7.40 -11.64 -29.56
N SER A 10 -6.30 -10.97 -29.92
CA SER A 10 -5.81 -9.79 -29.21
C SER A 10 -6.84 -8.65 -29.18
N GLU A 11 -7.75 -8.56 -30.16
CA GLU A 11 -8.82 -7.56 -30.22
C GLU A 11 -9.67 -7.55 -28.94
N HIS A 12 -10.10 -8.71 -28.45
CA HIS A 12 -10.93 -8.81 -27.27
C HIS A 12 -10.17 -8.43 -25.98
N ILE A 13 -8.86 -8.68 -25.94
CA ILE A 13 -8.02 -8.30 -24.81
C ILE A 13 -7.86 -6.78 -24.78
N CYS A 14 -7.56 -6.17 -25.93
CA CYS A 14 -7.35 -4.72 -26.02
C CYS A 14 -8.63 -3.92 -25.81
N ASP A 15 -9.78 -4.41 -26.26
CA ASP A 15 -11.07 -3.78 -25.97
C ASP A 15 -11.38 -3.79 -24.46
N SER A 16 -11.00 -4.86 -23.76
CA SER A 16 -11.15 -4.96 -22.30
C SER A 16 -10.22 -3.97 -21.57
N VAL A 17 -8.97 -3.86 -22.00
CA VAL A 17 -8.00 -2.87 -21.47
C VAL A 17 -8.47 -1.44 -21.73
N LYS A 18 -9.04 -1.19 -22.90
CA LYS A 18 -9.65 0.09 -23.27
C LYS A 18 -10.83 0.41 -22.36
N PHE A 19 -11.69 -0.57 -22.06
CA PHE A 19 -12.79 -0.38 -21.12
C PHE A 19 -12.28 0.00 -19.72
N LEU A 20 -11.28 -0.72 -19.20
CA LEU A 20 -10.67 -0.43 -17.91
C LEU A 20 -10.12 1.01 -17.86
N THR A 21 -9.30 1.38 -18.84
CA THR A 21 -8.62 2.69 -18.85
C THR A 21 -9.55 3.88 -19.16
N LEU A 22 -10.71 3.66 -19.79
CA LEU A 22 -11.66 4.73 -20.14
C LEU A 22 -12.80 4.88 -19.16
N HIS A 23 -13.26 3.80 -18.54
CA HIS A 23 -14.47 3.82 -17.71
C HIS A 23 -14.20 3.63 -16.22
N THR A 24 -13.20 2.84 -15.85
CA THR A 24 -12.94 2.47 -14.45
C THR A 24 -11.83 3.30 -13.80
N GLN A 25 -10.93 3.87 -14.60
CA GLN A 25 -9.81 4.65 -14.10
C GLN A 25 -10.23 6.10 -13.78
N GLN A 26 -10.03 6.50 -12.54
CA GLN A 26 -10.21 7.87 -12.09
C GLN A 26 -9.04 8.78 -12.52
N PRO A 27 -9.22 10.11 -12.56
CA PRO A 27 -8.14 11.07 -12.90
C PRO A 27 -6.95 11.04 -11.94
N ASN A 28 -7.15 10.55 -10.71
CA ASN A 28 -6.08 10.34 -9.74
C ASN A 28 -5.27 9.04 -10.00
N GLY A 29 -5.67 8.21 -10.96
CA GLY A 29 -5.06 6.92 -11.29
C GLY A 29 -5.68 5.70 -10.59
N VAL A 30 -6.59 5.90 -9.63
CA VAL A 30 -7.24 4.80 -8.90
C VAL A 30 -8.26 4.12 -9.79
N PHE A 31 -8.34 2.80 -9.69
CA PHE A 31 -9.40 2.02 -10.32
C PHE A 31 -10.55 1.81 -9.33
N VAL A 32 -11.78 1.97 -9.80
CA VAL A 32 -12.97 1.68 -8.98
C VAL A 32 -13.80 0.58 -9.60
N GLU A 33 -14.40 -0.23 -8.73
CA GLU A 33 -15.31 -1.29 -9.13
C GLU A 33 -16.60 -0.69 -9.66
N ILE A 34 -16.93 -1.01 -10.92
CA ILE A 34 -18.22 -0.67 -11.50
C ILE A 34 -19.13 -1.89 -11.33
N GLY A 35 -19.84 -1.92 -10.20
CA GLY A 35 -20.85 -2.94 -9.91
C GLY A 35 -20.67 -3.60 -8.55
N ARG A 36 -21.62 -4.48 -8.20
CA ARG A 36 -21.57 -5.24 -6.96
C ARG A 36 -20.87 -6.57 -7.21
N ILE A 37 -19.72 -6.77 -6.58
CA ILE A 37 -19.06 -8.08 -6.59
C ILE A 37 -19.89 -9.04 -5.73
N ILE A 38 -20.29 -10.16 -6.34
CA ILE A 38 -21.15 -11.17 -5.69
C ILE A 38 -20.32 -12.03 -4.72
N HIS A 39 -19.03 -12.23 -5.00
CA HIS A 39 -18.09 -12.98 -4.16
C HIS A 39 -16.86 -12.13 -3.80
N GLY A 40 -16.99 -11.28 -2.77
CA GLY A 40 -15.91 -10.43 -2.29
C GLY A 40 -14.67 -11.20 -1.81
N GLU A 41 -14.83 -12.47 -1.43
CA GLU A 41 -13.75 -13.39 -1.09
C GLU A 41 -12.73 -13.56 -2.24
N MET A 42 -13.17 -13.43 -3.51
CA MET A 42 -12.30 -13.54 -4.67
C MET A 42 -11.37 -12.33 -4.88
N ILE A 43 -11.51 -11.27 -4.07
CA ILE A 43 -10.67 -10.06 -4.10
C ILE A 43 -9.41 -10.25 -3.21
N GLY A 44 -9.32 -11.36 -2.47
CA GLY A 44 -8.17 -11.68 -1.62
C GLY A 44 -8.37 -11.37 -0.13
N ASP A 45 -9.60 -11.49 0.38
CA ASP A 45 -9.95 -11.35 1.80
C ASP A 45 -9.49 -10.02 2.45
N VAL A 46 -9.46 -8.94 1.66
CA VAL A 46 -9.19 -7.59 2.18
C VAL A 46 -10.54 -6.92 2.47
N LEU A 47 -11.22 -7.35 3.52
CA LEU A 47 -12.38 -6.62 4.05
C LEU A 47 -11.87 -5.35 4.72
N GLY A 48 -11.95 -4.18 4.05
CA GLY A 48 -11.70 -2.89 4.70
C GLY A 48 -11.00 -1.84 3.84
N ALA A 49 -10.29 -0.93 4.51
CA ALA A 49 -9.74 0.31 3.95
C ALA A 49 -8.65 0.15 2.86
N ASP A 50 -8.14 -1.07 2.64
CA ASP A 50 -7.02 -1.35 1.73
C ASP A 50 -7.46 -1.98 0.38
N THR A 51 -8.78 -2.08 0.13
CA THR A 51 -9.35 -2.65 -1.11
C THR A 51 -8.88 -1.91 -2.35
N ASP A 52 -8.86 -0.58 -2.27
CA ASP A 52 -8.56 0.27 -3.42
C ASP A 52 -7.11 0.11 -3.87
N ALA A 53 -6.17 -0.05 -2.92
CA ALA A 53 -4.77 -0.25 -3.23
C ALA A 53 -4.51 -1.61 -3.89
N SER A 54 -5.12 -2.67 -3.35
CA SER A 54 -4.97 -4.03 -3.87
C SER A 54 -5.56 -4.17 -5.27
N MET A 55 -6.81 -3.73 -5.46
CA MET A 55 -7.48 -3.75 -6.77
C MET A 55 -6.71 -2.91 -7.81
N THR A 56 -6.30 -1.70 -7.44
CA THR A 56 -5.54 -0.82 -8.33
C THR A 56 -4.22 -1.46 -8.74
N ALA A 57 -3.56 -2.22 -7.85
CA ALA A 57 -2.32 -2.93 -8.14
C ALA A 57 -2.57 -4.09 -9.11
N PHE A 58 -3.66 -4.84 -8.94
CA PHE A 58 -4.09 -5.86 -9.90
C PHE A 58 -4.34 -5.27 -11.29
N CYS A 59 -5.05 -4.15 -11.38
CA CYS A 59 -5.26 -3.46 -12.66
C CYS A 59 -3.94 -3.01 -13.28
N LEU A 60 -3.00 -2.50 -12.48
CA LEU A 60 -1.67 -2.09 -12.96
C LEU A 60 -0.88 -3.28 -13.54
N ILE A 61 -0.87 -4.43 -12.87
CA ILE A 61 -0.24 -5.66 -13.38
C ILE A 61 -0.93 -6.10 -14.67
N ALA A 62 -2.26 -6.09 -14.72
CA ALA A 62 -3.00 -6.46 -15.93
C ALA A 62 -2.66 -5.56 -17.12
N LEU A 63 -2.53 -4.25 -16.91
CA LEU A 63 -2.09 -3.30 -17.92
C LEU A 63 -0.67 -3.62 -18.41
N GLN A 64 0.25 -3.88 -17.49
CA GLN A 64 1.64 -4.21 -17.82
C GLN A 64 1.77 -5.52 -18.61
N GLU A 65 1.04 -6.57 -18.20
CA GLU A 65 0.97 -7.88 -18.88
C GLU A 65 0.36 -7.78 -20.29
N SER A 66 -0.63 -6.89 -20.48
CA SER A 66 -1.29 -6.69 -21.77
C SER A 66 -0.50 -5.83 -22.76
N ARG A 67 0.53 -5.12 -22.29
CA ARG A 67 1.27 -4.12 -23.07
C ARG A 67 1.84 -4.66 -24.38
N SER A 68 2.42 -5.86 -24.37
CA SER A 68 3.00 -6.45 -25.58
C SER A 68 1.96 -6.76 -26.65
N LEU A 69 0.69 -6.85 -26.29
CA LEU A 69 -0.44 -7.14 -27.18
C LEU A 69 -1.16 -5.87 -27.64
N CYS A 70 -1.25 -4.86 -26.77
CA CYS A 70 -2.12 -3.69 -26.97
C CYS A 70 -1.40 -2.35 -27.13
N SER A 71 -0.05 -2.35 -27.19
CA SER A 71 0.78 -1.14 -27.37
C SER A 71 0.43 -0.25 -28.58
N ALA A 72 -0.29 -0.76 -29.58
CA ALA A 72 -0.73 0.01 -30.75
C ALA A 72 -2.06 0.76 -30.53
N THR A 73 -2.89 0.33 -29.57
CA THR A 73 -4.26 0.83 -29.37
C THR A 73 -4.40 1.65 -28.09
N VAL A 74 -3.61 1.35 -27.06
CA VAL A 74 -3.61 2.05 -25.77
C VAL A 74 -2.16 2.36 -25.42
N ASP A 75 -1.88 3.60 -25.01
CA ASP A 75 -0.60 3.89 -24.34
C ASP A 75 -0.73 3.50 -22.88
N GLU A 76 -0.51 2.22 -22.56
CA GLU A 76 -0.66 1.72 -21.20
C GLU A 76 0.33 2.37 -20.25
N PHE A 77 1.47 2.84 -20.75
CA PHE A 77 2.48 3.51 -19.93
C PHE A 77 1.96 4.84 -19.41
N GLU A 78 1.43 5.71 -20.28
CA GLU A 78 0.84 6.98 -19.85
C GLU A 78 -0.38 6.79 -18.93
N LYS A 79 -1.15 5.71 -19.13
CA LYS A 79 -2.26 5.35 -18.23
C LYS A 79 -1.80 4.80 -16.89
N ALA A 80 -0.67 4.09 -16.83
CA ALA A 80 -0.11 3.53 -15.60
C ALA A 80 0.62 4.58 -14.73
N ARG A 81 1.16 5.65 -15.32
CA ARG A 81 1.85 6.74 -14.60
C ARG A 81 1.07 7.34 -13.41
N PRO A 82 -0.21 7.76 -13.54
CA PRO A 82 -0.97 8.30 -12.42
C PRO A 82 -1.19 7.26 -11.32
N VAL A 83 -1.31 5.98 -11.67
CA VAL A 83 -1.46 4.86 -10.73
C VAL A 83 -0.25 4.75 -9.80
N VAL A 84 0.95 4.71 -10.38
CA VAL A 84 2.21 4.59 -9.63
C VAL A 84 2.45 5.83 -8.76
N ARG A 85 2.10 7.02 -9.28
CA ARG A 85 2.15 8.26 -8.49
C ARG A 85 1.19 8.24 -7.30
N TRP A 86 0.04 7.63 -7.45
CA TRP A 86 -0.92 7.47 -6.36
C TRP A 86 -0.38 6.51 -5.29
N PHE A 87 0.23 5.39 -5.67
CA PHE A 87 0.86 4.46 -4.71
C PHE A 87 1.94 5.10 -3.84
N ASN A 88 2.73 6.03 -4.39
CA ASN A 88 3.73 6.77 -3.61
C ASN A 88 3.10 7.69 -2.55
N LYS A 89 1.83 8.08 -2.70
CA LYS A 89 1.11 8.91 -1.71
C LYS A 89 0.41 8.09 -0.63
N GLN A 90 0.08 6.84 -0.92
CA GLN A 90 -0.70 5.96 -0.03
C GLN A 90 0.17 5.22 1.01
N GLN A 91 1.50 5.36 0.96
CA GLN A 91 2.40 4.66 1.89
C GLN A 91 2.20 5.15 3.33
N ASN A 92 1.93 4.20 4.24
CA ASN A 92 1.85 4.48 5.67
C ASN A 92 3.24 4.71 6.27
N VAL A 93 3.28 5.26 7.49
CA VAL A 93 4.52 5.36 8.28
C VAL A 93 5.12 3.95 8.43
N GLY A 94 6.30 3.73 7.88
CA GLY A 94 6.93 2.40 7.80
C GLY A 94 6.88 1.73 6.42
N GLY A 95 6.26 2.37 5.42
CA GLY A 95 6.32 1.93 4.01
C GLY A 95 5.35 0.81 3.62
N GLY A 96 4.37 0.49 4.45
CA GLY A 96 3.33 -0.51 4.16
C GLY A 96 2.04 0.09 3.60
N TYR A 97 1.17 -0.77 3.05
CA TYR A 97 -0.13 -0.43 2.46
C TYR A 97 -1.33 -0.96 3.28
N GLY A 98 -1.17 -1.03 4.60
CA GLY A 98 -2.23 -1.43 5.56
C GLY A 98 -2.24 -2.92 5.89
N SER A 99 -2.18 -3.81 4.89
CA SER A 99 -2.10 -5.26 5.07
C SER A 99 -0.90 -5.89 4.36
N THR A 100 -0.49 -7.10 4.77
CA THR A 100 0.59 -7.85 4.10
C THR A 100 0.23 -8.19 2.65
N GLN A 101 -1.01 -8.63 2.40
CA GLN A 101 -1.51 -8.95 1.06
C GLN A 101 -1.44 -7.73 0.14
N ALA A 102 -2.00 -6.58 0.57
CA ALA A 102 -1.95 -5.32 -0.17
C ALA A 102 -0.52 -4.86 -0.41
N THR A 103 0.34 -4.96 0.61
CA THR A 103 1.73 -4.54 0.50
C THR A 103 2.48 -5.36 -0.53
N MET A 104 2.33 -6.69 -0.52
CA MET A 104 3.02 -7.58 -1.46
C MET A 104 2.56 -7.35 -2.91
N ILE A 105 1.26 -7.23 -3.16
CA ILE A 105 0.75 -7.04 -4.52
C ILE A 105 1.12 -5.67 -5.09
N VAL A 106 1.11 -4.61 -4.27
CA VAL A 106 1.54 -3.27 -4.70
C VAL A 106 3.03 -3.26 -5.01
N TYR A 107 3.87 -3.85 -4.17
CA TYR A 107 5.31 -3.94 -4.45
C TYR A 107 5.60 -4.72 -5.73
N GLN A 108 4.89 -5.83 -5.97
CA GLN A 108 5.00 -6.58 -7.23
C GLN A 108 4.63 -5.70 -8.43
N ALA A 109 3.48 -5.02 -8.38
CA ALA A 109 3.00 -4.18 -9.47
C ALA A 109 3.95 -3.01 -9.79
N VAL A 110 4.44 -2.32 -8.75
CA VAL A 110 5.34 -1.19 -8.89
C VAL A 110 6.72 -1.66 -9.39
N ALA A 111 7.23 -2.78 -8.90
CA ALA A 111 8.50 -3.34 -9.37
C ALA A 111 8.44 -3.71 -10.87
N GLU A 112 7.35 -4.34 -11.32
CA GLU A 112 7.19 -4.71 -12.73
C GLU A 112 7.07 -3.48 -13.64
N TYR A 113 6.40 -2.44 -13.17
CA TYR A 113 6.32 -1.15 -13.86
C TYR A 113 7.71 -0.50 -14.02
N TRP A 114 8.52 -0.46 -12.96
CA TRP A 114 9.87 0.12 -12.99
C TRP A 114 10.91 -0.79 -13.67
N ALA A 115 10.66 -2.10 -13.79
CA ALA A 115 11.49 -3.00 -14.57
C ALA A 115 11.43 -2.74 -16.09
N SER A 116 10.50 -1.89 -16.55
CA SER A 116 10.33 -1.58 -17.96
C SER A 116 11.28 -0.46 -18.45
N PRO A 117 11.80 -0.56 -19.68
CA PRO A 117 12.95 0.23 -20.17
C PRO A 117 12.68 1.71 -20.53
N LYS A 118 11.55 2.31 -20.16
CA LYS A 118 11.20 3.70 -20.51
C LYS A 118 11.39 4.65 -19.31
N GLU A 119 12.61 4.80 -18.83
CA GLU A 119 12.94 5.88 -17.89
C GLU A 119 13.45 7.10 -18.66
N PRO A 120 12.78 8.26 -18.60
CA PRO A 120 13.36 9.51 -19.06
C PRO A 120 14.56 9.87 -18.18
N GLU A 121 15.53 10.58 -18.74
CA GLU A 121 16.66 11.10 -17.95
C GLU A 121 16.15 12.09 -16.90
N TYR A 122 16.59 11.92 -15.65
CA TYR A 122 16.21 12.78 -14.53
C TYR A 122 17.45 13.21 -13.75
N ASP A 123 17.43 14.47 -13.34
CA ASP A 123 18.40 15.08 -12.42
C ASP A 123 17.64 15.97 -11.43
N LEU A 124 17.43 15.44 -10.22
CA LEU A 124 16.63 16.09 -9.19
C LEU A 124 17.54 16.61 -8.07
N ASN A 125 17.54 17.92 -7.88
CA ASN A 125 18.23 18.59 -6.78
C ASN A 125 17.21 18.93 -5.68
N VAL A 126 17.41 18.35 -4.49
CA VAL A 126 16.55 18.51 -3.32
C VAL A 126 17.32 19.21 -2.21
N ASP A 127 16.87 20.41 -1.85
CA ASP A 127 17.40 21.18 -0.73
C ASP A 127 16.45 21.04 0.47
N ILE A 128 16.90 20.36 1.52
CA ILE A 128 16.14 20.16 2.75
C ILE A 128 16.58 21.20 3.77
N MET A 129 15.63 22.03 4.22
CA MET A 129 15.88 23.09 5.20
C MET A 129 15.01 22.87 6.44
N PHE A 130 15.65 22.77 7.60
CA PHE A 130 14.99 22.66 8.90
C PHE A 130 15.23 23.90 9.76
N PRO A 131 14.26 24.31 10.60
CA PRO A 131 14.48 25.36 11.59
C PRO A 131 15.55 24.91 12.58
N GLY A 132 16.66 25.66 12.66
CA GLY A 132 17.83 25.34 13.50
C GLY A 132 19.07 24.85 12.73
N MET A 133 18.96 24.53 11.43
CA MET A 133 20.12 24.31 10.58
C MET A 133 20.69 25.63 10.05
N SER A 134 22.01 25.79 10.08
CA SER A 134 22.69 26.97 9.54
C SER A 134 22.77 26.99 8.01
N ARG A 135 22.64 25.82 7.35
CA ARG A 135 22.67 25.65 5.90
C ARG A 135 21.71 24.53 5.47
N PRO A 136 21.06 24.63 4.31
CA PRO A 136 20.25 23.54 3.79
C PRO A 136 21.12 22.33 3.47
N GLU A 137 20.60 21.15 3.73
CA GLU A 137 21.22 19.90 3.29
C GLU A 137 20.79 19.63 1.84
N ARG A 138 21.77 19.45 0.96
CA ARG A 138 21.52 19.29 -0.48
C ARG A 138 21.74 17.86 -0.91
N TYR A 139 20.77 17.30 -1.61
CA TYR A 139 20.86 16.01 -2.26
C TYR A 139 20.67 16.16 -3.76
N ASN A 140 21.53 15.50 -4.52
CA ASN A 140 21.38 15.35 -5.96
C ASN A 140 20.97 13.89 -6.23
N PHE A 141 19.90 13.69 -6.97
CA PHE A 141 19.40 12.38 -7.38
C PHE A 141 19.47 12.29 -8.90
N ASN A 142 20.35 11.40 -9.37
CA ASN A 142 20.62 11.18 -10.78
C ASN A 142 20.70 9.67 -11.04
N ARG A 143 20.86 9.27 -12.31
CA ARG A 143 20.93 7.85 -12.68
C ARG A 143 22.14 7.13 -12.10
N GLU A 144 23.23 7.83 -11.78
CA GLU A 144 24.44 7.22 -11.21
C GLU A 144 24.26 6.88 -9.73
N ASN A 145 23.43 7.62 -8.99
CA ASN A 145 23.31 7.50 -7.54
C ASN A 145 21.94 7.00 -7.05
N HIS A 146 21.04 6.61 -7.96
CA HIS A 146 19.65 6.22 -7.67
C HIS A 146 19.49 5.05 -6.69
N TYR A 147 20.47 4.14 -6.57
CA TYR A 147 20.44 3.05 -5.59
C TYR A 147 20.77 3.49 -4.16
N THR A 148 21.30 4.70 -3.96
CA THR A 148 21.77 5.16 -2.65
C THR A 148 20.67 5.87 -1.88
N THR A 149 20.17 5.25 -0.81
CA THR A 149 19.23 5.90 0.11
C THR A 149 19.91 7.07 0.85
N ARG A 150 19.20 8.21 0.93
CA ARG A 150 19.62 9.41 1.66
C ARG A 150 18.67 9.65 2.82
N THR A 151 19.18 10.05 3.98
CA THR A 151 18.35 10.31 5.17
C THR A 151 18.95 11.42 6.01
N THR A 152 18.18 12.49 6.19
CA THR A 152 18.44 13.52 7.19
C THR A 152 17.61 13.24 8.42
N LYS A 153 18.26 13.15 9.59
CA LYS A 153 17.55 12.96 10.87
C LYS A 153 17.13 14.33 11.43
N MET A 154 15.85 14.49 11.74
CA MET A 154 15.33 15.59 12.53
C MET A 154 14.90 15.04 13.89
N VAL A 155 15.33 15.68 14.99
CA VAL A 155 14.86 15.32 16.33
C VAL A 155 13.55 16.06 16.59
N SER A 156 12.46 15.32 16.63
CA SER A 156 11.17 15.81 17.11
C SER A 156 10.85 15.12 18.44
N LEU A 157 10.83 15.91 19.52
CA LEU A 157 10.34 15.44 20.82
C LEU A 157 8.81 15.36 20.77
N TYR A 158 8.28 14.23 20.34
CA TYR A 158 6.86 13.93 20.48
C TYR A 158 6.62 13.20 21.80
N TYR A 159 6.28 13.95 22.85
CA TYR A 159 5.54 13.36 23.95
C TYR A 159 4.15 13.03 23.42
N ALA A 160 3.91 11.76 23.09
CA ALA A 160 2.58 11.30 22.76
C ALA A 160 1.75 11.24 24.04
N LEU A 161 1.01 12.32 24.31
CA LEU A 161 -0.22 12.17 25.09
C LEU A 161 -1.11 11.21 24.28
N PRO A 162 -1.59 10.10 24.87
CA PRO A 162 -2.51 9.21 24.18
C PRO A 162 -3.73 10.04 23.82
N LYS A 163 -3.88 10.35 22.53
CA LYS A 163 -5.12 10.90 22.02
C LYS A 163 -6.06 9.71 21.89
N GLU A 164 -7.13 9.69 22.66
CA GLU A 164 -8.29 8.87 22.32
C GLU A 164 -8.69 9.26 20.90
N LYS A 165 -8.50 8.33 19.97
CA LYS A 165 -9.09 8.42 18.66
C LYS A 165 -10.53 7.98 18.85
N GLU A 166 -11.49 8.86 18.61
CA GLU A 166 -12.84 8.41 18.23
C GLU A 166 -12.67 7.67 16.89
N SER A 167 -12.34 6.39 16.98
CA SER A 167 -12.45 5.49 15.85
C SER A 167 -13.85 4.89 15.93
N ASP A 168 -14.69 5.22 14.94
CA ASP A 168 -15.91 4.48 14.70
C ASP A 168 -15.51 3.04 14.41
N CYS A 169 -15.58 2.16 15.41
CA CYS A 169 -15.27 0.74 15.31
C CYS A 169 -16.33 0.05 14.43
N THR A 170 -16.34 0.36 13.14
CA THR A 170 -17.38 -0.04 12.18
C THR A 170 -17.30 -1.52 11.78
N ILE A 171 -16.12 -2.14 11.97
CA ILE A 171 -15.85 -3.50 11.49
C ILE A 171 -16.03 -4.54 12.60
N PHE A 172 -15.72 -4.20 13.86
CA PHE A 172 -15.85 -5.11 15.00
C PHE A 172 -16.01 -4.34 16.32
N ASN A 173 -16.81 -4.88 17.24
CA ASN A 173 -17.00 -4.33 18.58
C ASN A 173 -16.15 -5.08 19.60
N LEU A 174 -15.17 -4.39 20.20
CA LEU A 174 -14.32 -4.92 21.25
C LEU A 174 -14.66 -4.23 22.58
N THR A 175 -15.19 -4.99 23.53
CA THR A 175 -15.38 -4.54 24.92
C THR A 175 -14.31 -5.17 25.81
N VAL A 176 -13.59 -4.34 26.57
CA VAL A 176 -12.59 -4.78 27.54
C VAL A 176 -13.07 -4.41 28.94
N GLU A 177 -13.25 -5.41 29.80
CA GLU A 177 -13.56 -5.20 31.21
C GLU A 177 -12.37 -5.68 32.05
N LEU A 178 -11.79 -4.77 32.83
CA LEU A 178 -10.74 -5.10 33.79
C LEU A 178 -11.41 -5.48 35.11
N THR A 179 -11.41 -6.77 35.44
CA THR A 179 -11.86 -7.24 36.75
C THR A 179 -10.67 -7.32 37.70
N GLU A 180 -10.83 -6.81 38.93
CA GLU A 180 -9.83 -6.96 39.98
C GLU A 180 -9.80 -8.42 40.48
N GLY A 181 -8.90 -9.21 39.91
CA GLY A 181 -8.62 -10.57 40.37
C GLY A 181 -7.60 -10.57 41.50
N ASN A 182 -7.95 -11.15 42.65
CA ASN A 182 -6.97 -11.56 43.65
C ASN A 182 -5.98 -12.53 42.98
N VAL A 183 -4.72 -12.11 42.79
CA VAL A 183 -3.66 -12.97 42.24
C VAL A 183 -3.32 -14.02 43.28
N VAL A 184 -4.09 -15.11 43.30
CA VAL A 184 -3.71 -16.31 44.04
C VAL A 184 -2.52 -16.91 43.31
N HIS A 185 -1.37 -16.92 43.98
CA HIS A 185 -0.17 -17.68 43.59
C HIS A 185 -0.53 -19.17 43.41
N SER A 186 -1.01 -19.54 42.23
CA SER A 186 -1.07 -20.93 41.79
C SER A 186 -0.83 -20.94 40.29
N LEU A 187 0.37 -21.40 39.94
CA LEU A 187 0.79 -21.66 38.56
C LEU A 187 -0.17 -22.67 37.92
N SER A 188 -1.13 -22.18 37.15
CA SER A 188 -1.80 -22.96 36.13
C SER A 188 -1.70 -22.17 34.83
N PHE A 189 -0.79 -22.64 33.97
CA PHE A 189 -0.68 -22.20 32.58
C PHE A 189 -2.02 -22.50 31.88
N CYS A 190 -2.89 -21.50 31.77
CA CYS A 190 -4.03 -21.57 30.88
C CYS A 190 -3.56 -21.12 29.49
N SER A 191 -3.19 -22.10 28.67
CA SER A 191 -2.90 -21.92 27.25
C SER A 191 -4.19 -21.53 26.51
N PHE A 192 -4.55 -20.24 26.53
CA PHE A 192 -5.45 -19.70 25.51
C PHE A 192 -4.64 -19.40 24.25
N VAL A 193 -4.50 -20.43 23.42
CA VAL A 193 -4.10 -20.28 22.03
C VAL A 193 -5.31 -19.73 21.28
N VAL A 194 -5.43 -18.40 21.21
CA VAL A 194 -6.34 -17.74 20.27
C VAL A 194 -5.63 -17.73 18.91
N ILE A 195 -6.00 -18.67 18.04
CA ILE A 195 -5.65 -18.61 16.62
C ILE A 195 -6.69 -17.72 15.96
N SER A 196 -6.38 -16.43 15.82
CA SER A 196 -6.94 -15.61 14.74
C SER A 196 -5.98 -14.43 14.47
N PRO A 197 -5.71 -14.09 13.21
CA PRO A 197 -4.66 -13.15 12.85
C PRO A 197 -5.15 -11.71 13.05
N ALA A 198 -4.21 -10.81 13.35
CA ALA A 198 -4.37 -9.35 13.40
C ALA A 198 -4.98 -8.74 14.68
N CYS A 199 -4.19 -8.74 15.75
CA CYS A 199 -3.98 -7.51 16.52
C CYS A 199 -2.69 -7.57 17.35
N PHE A 200 -1.62 -6.93 16.88
CA PHE A 200 -0.47 -6.61 17.71
C PHE A 200 -0.80 -5.34 18.52
N CYS A 201 -1.53 -5.49 19.62
CA CYS A 201 -1.59 -4.44 20.63
C CYS A 201 -0.29 -4.48 21.42
N HIS A 202 0.66 -3.60 21.06
CA HIS A 202 1.81 -3.35 21.91
C HIS A 202 1.32 -2.53 23.11
N VAL A 203 0.96 -3.20 24.21
CA VAL A 203 0.64 -2.55 25.49
C VAL A 203 1.96 -2.10 26.13
N PRO A 204 2.26 -0.79 26.25
CA PRO A 204 3.36 -0.36 27.08
C PRO A 204 2.85 -0.40 28.54
N TYR A 205 3.15 -1.50 29.24
CA TYR A 205 2.98 -1.55 30.69
C TYR A 205 3.91 -0.51 31.34
N LEU A 206 3.37 0.63 31.74
CA LEU A 206 4.00 1.55 32.69
C LEU A 206 3.23 1.45 34.02
N MET A 207 3.63 0.48 34.85
CA MET A 207 3.27 0.46 36.27
C MET A 207 3.91 1.69 36.93
N ARG A 208 3.13 2.75 37.14
CA ARG A 208 3.53 3.89 37.97
C ARG A 208 2.85 3.76 39.32
N ASN A 209 3.57 3.16 40.27
CA ASN A 209 3.24 3.24 41.70
C ASN A 209 3.38 4.69 42.18
N LYS A 210 2.32 5.25 42.74
CA LYS A 210 2.37 6.32 43.72
C LYS A 210 1.23 6.16 44.70
#